data_AF-A0A959RK78-F1
#
_entry.id   AF-A0A959RK78-F1
#
_cell.length_a   1.000
_cell.length_b   1.000
_cell.length_c   1.000
_cell.angle_alpha   90.00
_cell.angle_beta   90.00
_cell.angle_gamma   90.00
#
_symmetry.space_group_name_H-M   'P 1'
#
loop_
_entity.id
_entity.type
_entity.pdbx_description
1 polymer ?
#
loop_
_entity_poly.entity_id
_entity_poly.type
_entity_poly.pdbx_seq_one_letter_code
_entity_poly.pdbx_strand_id
1 'polypeptide(L)'
;MNEKLNKSKIDYLFYHLNLHFVLTNKILESINFELSSSQQNSQIIFPLSSKGLENIKYIDDIPILFPLNDEKKHFKIDENKNLIFNDDILKSAFYLLSGFQEFNTTPTGIYERFSYQQSIQKQLGIVKFPLVNHYFQIIIEGIEQFCIANKIEFEKRSYWNDKKFGFLLTHDIDRVDKYTIREIKLKIKQLSGFSKSKLNKKQTAKLLLKYISKFFSSENPYWNFDWMKSIENKYGFKSI
;
A
#
# COMPACT_ATOMS: atom_id res chain seq x y z
N MET A 1 -10.73 5.48 13.14
CA MET A 1 -9.71 4.79 13.95
C MET A 1 -9.60 5.56 15.25
N ASN A 2 -10.34 5.15 16.28
CA ASN A 2 -10.61 6.01 17.45
C ASN A 2 -9.79 5.56 18.67
N GLU A 3 -8.55 5.15 18.43
CA GLU A 3 -7.60 4.70 19.43
C GLU A 3 -6.19 5.16 19.02
N LYS A 4 -5.28 5.21 20.00
CA LYS A 4 -3.85 5.40 19.73
C LYS A 4 -3.29 4.16 19.04
N LEU A 5 -2.22 4.33 18.27
CA LEU A 5 -1.50 3.16 17.75
C LEU A 5 -0.90 2.36 18.92
N ASN A 6 -1.12 1.06 18.91
CA ASN A 6 -0.47 0.15 19.85
C ASN A 6 0.91 -0.29 19.31
N LYS A 7 1.67 -1.02 20.12
CA LYS A 7 3.01 -1.47 19.77
C LYS A 7 3.07 -2.20 18.43
N SER A 8 2.19 -3.17 18.18
CA SER A 8 2.21 -3.93 16.92
C SER A 8 1.98 -3.06 15.68
N LYS A 9 1.12 -2.04 15.76
CA LYS A 9 0.88 -1.10 14.66
C LYS A 9 2.07 -0.17 14.43
N ILE A 10 2.73 0.23 15.52
CA ILE A 10 3.95 1.02 15.49
C ILE A 10 5.09 0.20 14.87
N ASP A 11 5.31 -1.02 15.35
CA ASP A 11 6.32 -1.95 14.82
C ASP A 11 6.10 -2.20 13.32
N TYR A 12 4.85 -2.33 12.88
CA TYR A 12 4.49 -2.44 11.46
C TYR A 12 4.94 -1.21 10.65
N LEU A 13 4.71 0.00 11.16
CA LEU A 13 5.19 1.22 10.48
C LEU A 13 6.71 1.29 10.44
N PHE A 14 7.38 1.04 11.56
CA PHE A 14 8.83 1.10 11.64
C PHE A 14 9.50 0.02 10.79
N TYR A 15 8.88 -1.16 10.63
CA TYR A 15 9.31 -2.16 9.66
C TYR A 15 9.35 -1.57 8.24
N HIS A 16 8.30 -0.86 7.82
CA HIS A 16 8.26 -0.23 6.49
C HIS A 16 9.20 0.97 6.37
N LEU A 17 9.29 1.82 7.40
CA LEU A 17 10.24 2.95 7.44
C LEU A 17 11.70 2.48 7.34
N ASN A 18 12.05 1.35 7.98
CA ASN A 18 13.39 0.76 7.91
C ASN A 18 13.80 0.34 6.50
N LEU A 19 12.86 0.25 5.56
CA LEU A 19 13.17 -0.01 4.17
C LEU A 19 13.78 1.23 3.47
N HIS A 20 13.54 2.44 4.01
CA HIS A 20 13.99 3.71 3.44
C HIS A 20 15.29 4.25 4.05
N PHE A 21 15.60 3.90 5.29
CA PHE A 21 16.83 4.30 5.98
C PHE A 21 17.18 3.30 7.08
N VAL A 22 18.43 3.35 7.58
CA VAL A 22 18.88 2.47 8.65
C VAL A 22 18.39 2.99 10.00
N LEU A 23 17.43 2.28 10.60
CA LEU A 23 17.02 2.51 11.98
C LEU A 23 18.05 1.91 12.95
N THR A 24 19.02 2.71 13.37
CA THR A 24 20.00 2.30 14.39
C THR A 24 19.36 2.22 15.77
N ASN A 25 19.94 1.44 16.69
CA ASN A 25 19.47 1.36 18.08
C ASN A 25 19.42 2.74 18.75
N LYS A 26 20.38 3.62 18.44
CA LYS A 26 20.41 4.99 18.97
C LYS A 26 19.19 5.81 18.52
N ILE A 27 18.76 5.66 17.27
CA ILE A 27 17.54 6.32 16.78
C ILE A 27 16.32 5.72 17.49
N LEU A 28 16.23 4.39 17.58
CA LEU A 28 15.11 3.70 18.22
C LEU A 28 14.95 4.06 19.71
N GLU A 29 16.05 4.11 20.46
CA GLU A 29 16.08 4.52 21.86
C GLU A 29 15.73 6.00 22.07
N SER A 30 15.86 6.83 21.03
CA SER A 30 15.48 8.25 21.08
C SER A 30 13.99 8.48 20.81
N ILE A 31 13.25 7.47 20.32
CA ILE A 31 11.84 7.62 19.97
C ILE A 31 10.95 7.62 21.21
N ASN A 32 10.06 8.61 21.27
CA ASN A 32 9.03 8.72 22.30
C ASN A 32 7.67 9.03 21.66
N PHE A 33 6.61 8.56 22.32
CA PHE A 33 5.22 8.77 21.91
C PHE A 33 4.44 9.72 22.83
N GLU A 34 5.08 10.17 23.91
CA GLU A 34 4.54 11.11 24.89
C GLU A 34 5.33 12.42 24.85
N LEU A 35 4.62 13.55 25.00
CA LEU A 35 5.22 14.89 25.00
C LEU A 35 5.95 15.22 26.31
N SER A 36 5.75 14.40 27.36
CA SER A 36 6.26 14.64 28.70
C SER A 36 7.30 13.59 29.08
N SER A 37 8.55 13.78 28.68
CA SER A 37 9.65 13.02 29.24
C SER A 37 10.75 13.93 29.73
N SER A 38 10.99 13.85 31.04
CA SER A 38 12.13 14.40 31.77
C SER A 38 13.41 13.60 31.49
N GLN A 39 13.69 13.27 30.23
CA GLN A 39 14.92 12.58 29.86
C GLN A 39 16.02 13.60 29.57
N GLN A 40 17.24 13.29 30.01
CA GLN A 40 18.43 14.12 29.79
C GLN A 40 18.91 14.13 28.33
N ASN A 41 18.43 13.20 27.50
CA ASN A 41 18.85 13.04 26.11
C ASN A 41 17.81 13.61 25.15
N SER A 42 18.27 14.13 24.01
CA SER A 42 17.42 14.60 22.93
C SER A 42 16.55 13.47 22.35
N GLN A 43 15.31 13.78 22.01
CA GLN A 43 14.28 12.79 21.66
C GLN A 43 13.64 13.05 20.30
N ILE A 44 13.05 12.01 19.72
CA ILE A 44 12.17 12.05 18.57
C ILE A 44 10.74 11.77 19.05
N ILE A 45 9.90 12.81 19.08
CA ILE A 45 8.57 12.76 19.68
C ILE A 45 7.52 12.64 18.58
N PHE A 46 6.83 11.51 18.54
CA PHE A 46 5.66 11.25 17.72
C PHE A 46 4.38 11.30 18.57
N PRO A 47 3.64 12.41 18.60
CA PRO A 47 2.44 12.49 19.42
C PRO A 47 1.37 11.54 18.88
N LEU A 48 0.87 10.66 19.75
CA LEU A 48 -0.20 9.71 19.42
C LEU A 48 -1.56 10.17 19.95
N SER A 49 -2.58 10.06 19.11
CA SER A 49 -3.94 10.51 19.42
C SER A 49 -4.98 9.41 19.34
N SER A 50 -5.95 9.46 20.25
CA SER A 50 -7.17 8.63 20.19
C SER A 50 -8.25 9.22 19.30
N LYS A 51 -8.11 10.49 18.85
CA LYS A 51 -9.12 11.15 18.00
C LYS A 51 -9.34 10.39 16.70
N GLY A 52 -10.60 10.38 16.23
CA GLY A 52 -10.99 9.78 14.97
C GLY A 52 -10.47 10.54 13.76
N LEU A 53 -10.91 10.10 12.57
CA LEU A 53 -10.62 10.79 11.31
C LEU A 53 -11.55 12.01 11.22
N GLU A 54 -11.12 13.14 11.75
CA GLU A 54 -11.87 14.38 11.82
C GLU A 54 -10.95 15.57 11.51
N ASN A 55 -11.50 16.61 10.88
CA ASN A 55 -10.80 17.89 10.64
C ASN A 55 -9.47 17.77 9.88
N ILE A 56 -9.43 17.00 8.80
CA ILE A 56 -8.26 16.86 7.92
C ILE A 56 -7.72 18.24 7.54
N LYS A 57 -6.45 18.49 7.86
CA LYS A 57 -5.76 19.74 7.51
C LYS A 57 -4.78 19.51 6.37
N TYR A 58 -4.43 20.58 5.65
CA TYR A 58 -3.42 20.53 4.61
C TYR A 58 -2.19 21.33 5.06
N ILE A 59 -1.02 20.73 4.90
CA ILE A 59 0.27 21.39 5.03
C ILE A 59 1.03 21.10 3.75
N ASP A 60 1.44 22.13 3.01
CA ASP A 60 2.16 22.02 1.74
C ASP A 60 1.49 21.04 0.74
N ASP A 61 0.17 21.19 0.56
CA ASP A 61 -0.72 20.34 -0.25
C ASP A 61 -0.82 18.87 0.19
N ILE A 62 -0.17 18.49 1.28
CA ILE A 62 -0.26 17.16 1.88
C ILE A 62 -1.38 17.16 2.92
N PRO A 63 -2.47 16.40 2.71
CA PRO A 63 -3.50 16.24 3.73
C PRO A 63 -2.93 15.46 4.91
N ILE A 64 -3.13 15.93 6.13
CA ILE A 64 -2.81 15.23 7.38
C ILE A 64 -4.11 14.68 7.93
N LEU A 65 -4.22 13.34 7.99
CA LEU A 65 -5.47 12.67 8.35
C LEU A 65 -5.81 12.80 9.83
N PHE A 66 -4.81 12.88 10.71
CA PHE A 66 -5.00 12.98 12.16
C PHE A 66 -4.26 14.20 12.74
N PRO A 67 -4.76 15.42 12.48
CA PRO A 67 -4.14 16.61 13.00
C PRO A 67 -4.38 16.78 14.50
N LEU A 68 -3.42 17.38 15.19
CA LEU A 68 -3.48 17.58 16.64
C LEU A 68 -3.55 19.05 17.05
N ASN A 69 -3.07 19.93 16.19
CA ASN A 69 -3.04 21.38 16.39
C ASN A 69 -3.09 22.10 15.02
N ASP A 70 -3.14 23.43 15.07
CA ASP A 70 -3.19 24.32 13.89
C ASP A 70 -1.79 24.70 13.36
N GLU A 71 -0.72 24.04 13.82
CA GLU A 71 0.63 24.30 13.31
C GLU A 71 0.69 23.97 11.82
N LYS A 72 1.34 24.87 11.07
CA LYS A 72 1.51 24.77 9.61
C LYS A 72 2.83 24.15 9.19
N LYS A 73 3.59 23.60 10.14
CA LYS A 73 4.82 22.85 9.88
C LYS A 73 4.59 21.39 10.25
N HIS A 74 5.23 20.47 9.55
CA HIS A 74 5.11 19.05 9.89
C HIS A 74 5.81 18.67 11.20
N PHE A 75 6.98 19.28 11.45
CA PHE A 75 7.78 19.05 12.65
C PHE A 75 8.61 20.30 12.99
N LYS A 76 9.24 20.28 14.17
CA LYS A 76 10.22 21.28 14.62
C LYS A 76 11.36 20.61 15.38
N ILE A 77 12.52 21.27 15.38
CA ILE A 77 13.63 20.99 16.29
C ILE A 77 13.59 22.07 17.39
N ASP A 78 13.54 21.68 18.66
CA ASP A 78 13.56 22.63 19.77
C ASP A 78 15.00 22.99 20.23
N GLU A 79 15.10 23.86 21.24
CA GLU A 79 16.40 24.30 21.80
C GLU A 79 17.21 23.15 22.41
N ASN A 80 16.54 22.09 22.86
CA ASN A 80 17.15 20.87 23.41
C ASN A 80 17.46 19.84 22.33
N LYS A 81 17.34 20.22 21.05
CA LYS A 81 17.53 19.37 19.87
C LYS A 81 16.57 18.18 19.79
N ASN A 82 15.42 18.28 20.45
CA ASN A 82 14.34 17.32 20.27
C ASN A 82 13.66 17.57 18.94
N LEU A 83 13.37 16.49 18.22
CA LEU A 83 12.46 16.51 17.09
C LEU A 83 11.04 16.28 17.57
N ILE A 84 10.14 17.20 17.24
CA ILE A 84 8.73 17.13 17.62
C ILE A 84 7.89 17.17 16.36
N PHE A 85 7.20 16.08 16.04
CA PHE A 85 6.15 16.09 15.02
C PHE A 85 4.91 16.80 15.57
N ASN A 86 4.30 17.66 14.76
CA ASN A 86 3.16 18.46 15.22
C ASN A 86 1.84 17.68 15.19
N ASP A 87 1.76 16.62 14.39
CA ASP A 87 0.55 15.83 14.18
C ASP A 87 0.82 14.32 14.31
N ASP A 88 -0.26 13.53 14.39
CA ASP A 88 -0.15 12.07 14.43
C ASP A 88 0.06 11.49 13.02
N ILE A 89 1.26 11.76 12.50
CA ILE A 89 1.68 11.36 11.16
C ILE A 89 1.86 9.85 11.05
N LEU A 90 2.24 9.17 12.14
CA LEU A 90 2.29 7.71 12.19
C LEU A 90 0.90 7.12 12.00
N LYS A 91 -0.10 7.64 12.70
CA LYS A 91 -1.50 7.21 12.54
C LYS A 91 -2.04 7.49 11.15
N SER A 92 -1.66 8.63 10.56
CA SER A 92 -2.02 8.99 9.19
C SER A 92 -1.43 8.00 8.17
N ALA A 93 -0.16 7.63 8.31
CA ALA A 93 0.48 6.61 7.48
C ALA A 93 -0.15 5.22 7.69
N PHE A 94 -0.35 4.80 8.95
CA PHE A 94 -0.90 3.49 9.27
C PHE A 94 -2.30 3.30 8.70
N TYR A 95 -3.15 4.31 8.81
CA TYR A 95 -4.54 4.24 8.36
C TYR A 95 -4.67 3.82 6.89
N LEU A 96 -3.78 4.35 6.04
CA LEU A 96 -3.74 4.03 4.61
C LEU A 96 -2.95 2.76 4.32
N LEU A 97 -1.75 2.65 4.90
CA LEU A 97 -0.83 1.54 4.62
C LEU A 97 -1.40 0.18 5.04
N SER A 98 -2.12 0.13 6.16
CA SER A 98 -2.76 -1.10 6.67
C SER A 98 -4.09 -1.43 6.00
N GLY A 99 -4.63 -0.55 5.15
CA GLY A 99 -5.98 -0.69 4.62
C GLY A 99 -7.08 -0.56 5.68
N PHE A 100 -6.84 0.14 6.79
CA PHE A 100 -7.78 0.23 7.93
C PHE A 100 -9.19 0.71 7.53
N GLN A 101 -9.29 1.54 6.49
CA GLN A 101 -10.57 2.00 5.94
C GLN A 101 -11.43 0.85 5.38
N GLU A 102 -10.81 -0.21 4.87
CA GLU A 102 -11.50 -1.36 4.30
C GLU A 102 -12.08 -2.25 5.39
N PHE A 103 -11.39 -2.36 6.52
CA PHE A 103 -11.79 -3.22 7.63
C PHE A 103 -13.07 -2.75 8.34
N ASN A 104 -13.26 -1.43 8.45
CA ASN A 104 -14.37 -0.85 9.22
C ASN A 104 -15.55 -0.40 8.35
N THR A 105 -15.52 -0.70 7.06
CA THR A 105 -16.60 -0.36 6.14
C THR A 105 -17.36 -1.62 5.79
N THR A 106 -18.68 -1.62 5.97
CA THR A 106 -19.51 -2.72 5.48
C THR A 106 -19.33 -2.83 3.97
N PRO A 107 -18.91 -4.00 3.45
CA PRO A 107 -18.70 -4.15 2.01
C PRO A 107 -19.98 -3.84 1.26
N THR A 108 -19.86 -3.10 0.16
CA THR A 108 -21.03 -2.69 -0.64
C THR A 108 -20.98 -3.33 -2.01
N GLY A 109 -22.16 -3.74 -2.51
CA GLY A 109 -22.32 -4.27 -3.86
C GLY A 109 -22.13 -5.78 -4.01
N ILE A 110 -22.29 -6.25 -5.24
CA ILE A 110 -22.46 -7.67 -5.62
C ILE A 110 -21.23 -8.53 -5.33
N TYR A 111 -20.07 -7.90 -5.14
CA TYR A 111 -18.80 -8.58 -4.91
C TYR A 111 -18.35 -8.54 -3.45
N GLU A 112 -19.10 -7.89 -2.55
CA GLU A 112 -18.77 -7.76 -1.13
C GLU A 112 -17.34 -7.25 -0.91
N ARG A 113 -16.94 -6.24 -1.69
CA ARG A 113 -15.64 -5.57 -1.58
C ARG A 113 -15.79 -4.13 -1.11
N PHE A 114 -14.73 -3.59 -0.52
CA PHE A 114 -14.64 -2.16 -0.24
C PHE A 114 -14.76 -1.36 -1.54
N SER A 115 -15.67 -0.39 -1.57
CA SER A 115 -15.88 0.42 -2.76
C SER A 115 -14.90 1.57 -2.80
N TYR A 116 -14.24 1.77 -3.94
CA TYR A 116 -13.40 2.94 -4.18
C TYR A 116 -14.12 4.27 -3.90
N GLN A 117 -15.44 4.34 -4.14
CA GLN A 117 -16.23 5.55 -3.86
C GLN A 117 -16.25 5.92 -2.37
N GLN A 118 -16.01 4.95 -1.49
CA GLN A 118 -15.97 5.14 -0.04
C GLN A 118 -14.56 5.51 0.47
N SER A 119 -13.54 5.46 -0.39
CA SER A 119 -12.15 5.71 -0.01
C SER A 119 -11.88 7.17 0.34
N ILE A 120 -11.02 7.40 1.33
CA ILE A 120 -10.61 8.77 1.68
C ILE A 120 -9.86 9.44 0.53
N GLN A 121 -9.13 8.66 -0.28
CA GLN A 121 -8.44 9.14 -1.47
C GLN A 121 -9.41 9.72 -2.50
N LYS A 122 -10.58 9.09 -2.69
CA LYS A 122 -11.63 9.62 -3.56
C LYS A 122 -12.26 10.88 -2.97
N GLN A 123 -12.59 10.88 -1.68
CA GLN A 123 -13.21 12.01 -0.99
C GLN A 123 -12.34 13.27 -1.03
N LEU A 124 -11.03 13.11 -0.86
CA LEU A 124 -10.07 14.21 -0.90
C LEU A 124 -9.59 14.56 -2.33
N GLY A 125 -9.97 13.78 -3.35
CA GLY A 125 -9.53 14.01 -4.73
C GLY A 125 -8.05 13.69 -5.01
N ILE A 126 -7.40 12.88 -4.16
CA ILE A 126 -5.94 12.64 -4.14
C ILE A 126 -5.54 11.25 -4.64
N VAL A 127 -6.33 10.66 -5.53
CA VAL A 127 -6.22 9.24 -5.94
C VAL A 127 -4.87 8.90 -6.56
N LYS A 128 -4.26 9.88 -7.24
CA LYS A 128 -2.94 9.75 -7.88
C LYS A 128 -1.80 10.23 -6.98
N PHE A 129 -2.11 10.70 -5.78
CA PHE A 129 -1.13 11.24 -4.84
C PHE A 129 -0.65 10.13 -3.91
N PRO A 130 0.64 9.77 -3.91
CA PRO A 130 1.17 8.66 -3.11
C PRO A 130 1.34 9.10 -1.64
N LEU A 131 0.22 9.33 -0.96
CA LEU A 131 0.17 10.01 0.32
C LEU A 131 1.04 9.36 1.42
N VAL A 132 1.09 8.03 1.47
CA VAL A 132 1.96 7.30 2.42
C VAL A 132 3.44 7.61 2.16
N ASN A 133 3.87 7.72 0.90
CA ASN A 133 5.24 8.06 0.56
C ASN A 133 5.58 9.47 1.04
N HIS A 134 4.65 10.42 0.91
CA HIS A 134 4.83 11.78 1.43
C HIS A 134 4.95 11.79 2.96
N TYR A 135 4.12 11.02 3.68
CA TYR A 135 4.27 10.90 5.14
C TYR A 135 5.61 10.30 5.55
N PHE A 136 6.06 9.25 4.87
CA PHE A 136 7.36 8.66 5.13
C PHE A 136 8.49 9.63 4.83
N GLN A 137 8.40 10.40 3.74
CA GLN A 137 9.37 11.44 3.42
C GLN A 137 9.46 12.48 4.54
N ILE A 138 8.33 12.99 5.04
CA ILE A 138 8.29 13.92 6.17
C ILE A 138 8.96 13.33 7.43
N ILE A 139 8.67 12.06 7.74
CA ILE A 139 9.26 11.37 8.89
C ILE A 139 10.77 11.23 8.73
N ILE A 140 11.22 10.81 7.55
CA ILE A 140 12.63 10.62 7.19
C ILE A 140 13.38 11.95 7.30
N GLU A 141 12.84 13.02 6.73
CA GLU A 141 13.43 14.37 6.79
C GLU A 141 13.54 14.86 8.24
N GLY A 142 12.50 14.68 9.06
CA GLY A 142 12.55 15.00 10.47
C GLY A 142 13.68 14.26 11.19
N ILE A 143 13.73 12.93 11.03
CA ILE A 143 14.75 12.08 11.67
C ILE A 143 16.16 12.43 11.18
N GLU A 144 16.33 12.73 9.88
CA GLU A 144 17.59 13.18 9.31
C GLU A 144 18.05 14.50 9.98
N GLN A 145 17.15 15.48 10.14
CA GLN A 145 17.46 16.73 10.86
C GLN A 145 17.82 16.49 12.33
N PHE A 146 17.11 15.58 13.01
CA PHE A 146 17.45 15.16 14.37
C PHE A 146 18.86 14.57 14.45
N CYS A 147 19.20 13.67 13.52
CA CYS A 147 20.51 13.04 13.46
C CYS A 147 21.61 14.08 13.22
N ILE A 148 21.40 15.04 12.31
CA ILE A 148 22.33 16.16 12.07
C ILE A 148 22.54 17.00 13.35
N ALA A 149 21.46 17.42 14.01
CA ALA A 149 21.51 18.25 15.21
C ALA A 149 22.26 17.56 16.38
N ASN A 150 22.14 16.23 16.46
CA ASN A 150 22.67 15.41 17.54
C ASN A 150 23.94 14.61 17.17
N LYS A 151 24.53 14.88 15.99
CA LYS A 151 25.73 14.19 15.48
C LYS A 151 25.59 12.67 15.53
N ILE A 152 24.44 12.16 15.08
CA ILE A 152 24.14 10.75 14.91
C ILE A 152 24.29 10.43 13.43
N GLU A 153 24.97 9.32 13.11
CA GLU A 153 25.08 8.84 11.74
C GLU A 153 23.70 8.46 11.19
N PHE A 154 23.43 8.89 9.96
CA PHE A 154 22.17 8.64 9.28
C PHE A 154 22.44 8.13 7.86
N GLU A 155 21.96 6.93 7.57
CA GLU A 155 22.15 6.27 6.28
C GLU A 155 20.79 6.04 5.61
N LYS A 156 20.55 6.72 4.49
CA LYS A 156 19.41 6.42 3.62
C LYS A 156 19.69 5.13 2.87
N ARG A 157 18.71 4.24 2.82
CA ARG A 157 18.79 3.04 1.99
C ARG A 157 18.43 3.42 0.56
N SER A 158 19.28 3.00 -0.37
CA SER A 158 18.92 2.95 -1.79
C SER A 158 18.55 1.52 -2.14
N TYR A 159 17.30 1.28 -2.55
CA TYR A 159 16.88 -0.03 -3.08
C TYR A 159 17.63 -0.41 -4.36
N TRP A 160 18.21 0.59 -5.02
CA TRP A 160 18.79 0.45 -6.34
C TRP A 160 20.31 0.66 -6.33
N ASN A 161 20.93 0.76 -5.14
CA ASN A 161 22.33 1.13 -4.96
C ASN A 161 22.64 2.41 -5.78
N ASP A 162 23.58 2.31 -6.72
CA ASP A 162 24.00 3.39 -7.62
C ASP A 162 23.06 3.59 -8.83
N LYS A 163 21.99 2.81 -8.95
CA LYS A 163 21.03 2.89 -10.07
C LYS A 163 19.90 3.88 -9.76
N LYS A 164 19.40 4.54 -10.80
CA LYS A 164 18.35 5.56 -10.69
C LYS A 164 16.95 4.98 -10.48
N PHE A 165 16.73 3.73 -10.89
CA PHE A 165 15.47 3.02 -10.75
C PHE A 165 15.72 1.52 -10.80
N GLY A 166 14.73 0.75 -10.37
CA GLY A 166 14.64 -0.67 -10.63
C GLY A 166 13.34 -1.03 -11.31
N PHE A 167 13.37 -2.16 -11.99
CA PHE A 167 12.25 -2.69 -12.74
C PHE A 167 11.97 -4.10 -12.24
N LEU A 168 10.75 -4.32 -11.76
CA LEU A 168 10.27 -5.62 -11.33
C LEU A 168 9.19 -6.07 -12.31
N LEU A 169 9.47 -7.13 -13.06
CA LEU A 169 8.48 -7.78 -13.92
C LEU A 169 7.80 -8.89 -13.12
N THR A 170 6.47 -8.87 -13.06
CA THR A 170 5.66 -9.96 -12.50
C THR A 170 4.54 -10.29 -13.46
N HIS A 171 4.05 -11.53 -13.41
CA HIS A 171 2.89 -11.97 -14.20
C HIS A 171 1.76 -12.37 -13.26
N ASP A 172 0.60 -11.74 -13.43
CA ASP A 172 -0.61 -12.18 -12.75
C ASP A 172 -1.27 -13.32 -13.54
N ILE A 173 -1.27 -14.52 -12.96
CA ILE A 173 -1.80 -15.72 -13.61
C ILE A 173 -3.22 -15.98 -13.08
N ASP A 174 -4.20 -15.30 -13.69
CA ASP A 174 -5.62 -15.49 -13.36
C ASP A 174 -6.13 -16.90 -13.72
N ARG A 175 -5.67 -17.43 -14.86
CA ARG A 175 -6.11 -18.71 -15.41
C ARG A 175 -4.99 -19.39 -16.18
N VAL A 176 -4.62 -20.57 -15.69
CA VAL A 176 -3.66 -21.47 -16.34
C VAL A 176 -4.27 -22.15 -17.56
N ASP A 177 -5.56 -22.50 -17.48
CA ASP A 177 -6.30 -23.11 -18.59
C ASP A 177 -7.75 -22.65 -18.59
N LYS A 178 -8.30 -22.46 -19.79
CA LYS A 178 -9.70 -22.06 -20.02
C LYS A 178 -10.51 -23.12 -20.75
N TYR A 179 -9.89 -24.00 -21.52
CA TYR A 179 -10.62 -24.94 -22.38
C TYR A 179 -10.72 -26.29 -21.71
N THR A 180 -11.35 -26.35 -20.53
CA THR A 180 -11.46 -27.57 -19.75
C THR A 180 -12.83 -28.24 -19.90
N ILE A 181 -12.93 -29.53 -19.56
CA ILE A 181 -14.21 -30.26 -19.49
C ILE A 181 -15.20 -29.55 -18.55
N ARG A 182 -14.70 -28.97 -17.44
CA ARG A 182 -15.52 -28.20 -16.49
C ARG A 182 -16.19 -27.01 -17.16
N GLU A 183 -15.44 -26.25 -17.94
CA GLU A 183 -15.91 -25.07 -18.66
C GLU A 183 -16.88 -25.45 -19.78
N ILE A 184 -16.63 -26.54 -20.51
CA ILE A 184 -17.58 -27.12 -21.48
C ILE A 184 -18.91 -27.49 -20.80
N LYS A 185 -18.86 -28.24 -19.70
CA LYS A 185 -20.06 -28.61 -18.91
C LYS A 185 -20.81 -27.38 -18.41
N LEU A 186 -20.10 -26.33 -18.00
CA LEU A 186 -20.70 -25.07 -17.59
C LEU A 186 -21.46 -24.40 -18.76
N LYS A 187 -20.89 -24.39 -19.97
CA LYS A 187 -21.56 -23.84 -21.16
C LYS A 187 -22.78 -24.65 -21.58
N ILE A 188 -22.73 -25.98 -21.46
CA ILE A 188 -23.92 -26.84 -21.66
C ILE A 188 -25.00 -26.48 -20.64
N LYS A 189 -24.66 -26.41 -19.34
CA LYS A 189 -25.61 -25.99 -18.29
C LYS A 189 -26.22 -24.61 -18.56
N GLN A 190 -25.43 -23.67 -19.08
CA GLN A 190 -25.90 -22.32 -19.45
C GLN A 190 -26.88 -22.35 -20.63
N LEU A 191 -26.65 -23.19 -21.65
CA LEU A 191 -27.57 -23.35 -22.79
C LEU A 191 -28.88 -24.03 -22.40
N SER A 192 -28.79 -25.06 -21.54
CA SER A 192 -29.94 -25.79 -21.01
C SER A 192 -30.75 -25.00 -19.97
N GLY A 193 -30.32 -23.80 -19.59
CA GLY A 193 -31.03 -22.94 -18.63
C GLY A 193 -30.80 -23.30 -17.15
N PHE A 194 -29.99 -24.31 -16.85
CA PHE A 194 -29.65 -24.73 -15.48
C PHE A 194 -28.62 -23.82 -14.79
N SER A 195 -28.03 -22.87 -15.52
CA SER A 195 -27.09 -21.89 -14.98
C SER A 195 -27.27 -20.53 -15.65
N LYS A 196 -27.11 -19.46 -14.87
CA LYS A 196 -27.18 -18.09 -15.39
C LYS A 196 -26.01 -17.83 -16.33
N SER A 197 -26.30 -17.21 -17.47
CA SER A 197 -25.31 -16.70 -18.42
C SER A 197 -25.55 -15.22 -18.64
N LYS A 198 -24.47 -14.42 -18.67
CA LYS A 198 -24.53 -13.01 -19.09
C LYS A 198 -24.64 -12.86 -20.60
N LEU A 199 -24.46 -13.95 -21.34
CA LEU A 199 -24.44 -13.99 -22.80
C LEU A 199 -25.73 -14.62 -23.32
N ASN A 200 -26.16 -14.22 -24.53
CA ASN A 200 -27.31 -14.83 -25.17
C ASN A 200 -27.01 -16.28 -25.63
N LYS A 201 -28.06 -17.03 -25.98
CA LYS A 201 -27.91 -18.46 -26.34
C LYS A 201 -26.99 -18.67 -27.55
N LYS A 202 -27.07 -17.81 -28.58
CA LYS A 202 -26.23 -17.91 -29.78
C LYS A 202 -24.75 -17.69 -29.45
N GLN A 203 -24.44 -16.68 -28.65
CA GLN A 203 -23.08 -16.39 -28.17
C GLN A 203 -22.54 -17.53 -27.30
N THR A 204 -23.39 -18.08 -26.42
CA THR A 204 -23.03 -19.21 -25.55
C THR A 204 -22.76 -20.47 -26.37
N ALA A 205 -23.56 -20.75 -27.40
CA ALA A 205 -23.35 -21.87 -28.32
C ALA A 205 -22.05 -21.71 -29.13
N LYS A 206 -21.78 -20.51 -29.65
CA LYS A 206 -20.51 -20.20 -30.33
C LYS A 206 -19.30 -20.41 -29.40
N LEU A 207 -19.40 -20.00 -28.14
CA LEU A 207 -18.35 -20.24 -27.15
C LEU A 207 -18.20 -21.73 -26.82
N LEU A 208 -19.30 -22.47 -26.67
CA LEU A 208 -19.24 -23.92 -26.46
C LEU A 208 -18.50 -24.62 -27.60
N LEU A 209 -18.85 -24.32 -28.86
CA LEU A 209 -18.15 -24.87 -30.03
C LEU A 209 -16.67 -24.51 -30.04
N LYS A 210 -16.33 -23.26 -29.72
CA LYS A 210 -14.93 -22.83 -29.57
C LYS A 210 -14.21 -23.63 -28.48
N TYR A 211 -14.88 -23.88 -27.35
CA TYR A 211 -14.28 -24.58 -26.22
C TYR A 211 -14.05 -26.05 -26.53
N ILE A 212 -15.01 -26.71 -27.20
CA ILE A 212 -14.86 -28.08 -27.67
C ILE A 212 -13.72 -28.17 -28.70
N SER A 213 -13.74 -27.30 -29.70
CA SER A 213 -12.70 -27.26 -30.74
C SER A 213 -11.30 -27.06 -30.14
N LYS A 214 -11.15 -26.15 -29.17
CA LYS A 214 -9.87 -25.89 -28.52
C LYS A 214 -9.48 -26.93 -27.47
N PHE A 215 -10.42 -27.62 -26.85
CA PHE A 215 -10.14 -28.76 -25.96
C PHE A 215 -9.50 -29.93 -26.71
N PHE A 216 -9.89 -30.17 -27.96
CA PHE A 216 -9.29 -31.21 -28.81
C PHE A 216 -8.07 -30.72 -29.63
N SER A 217 -7.74 -29.43 -29.53
CA SER A 217 -6.56 -28.88 -30.19
C SER A 217 -5.32 -29.13 -29.32
N SER A 218 -4.19 -29.44 -29.95
CA SER A 218 -2.89 -29.52 -29.27
C SER A 218 -2.39 -28.16 -28.78
N GLU A 219 -2.92 -27.06 -29.32
CA GLU A 219 -2.54 -25.70 -28.96
C GLU A 219 -3.49 -25.11 -27.93
N ASN A 220 -3.03 -24.98 -26.68
CA ASN A 220 -3.71 -24.22 -25.66
C ASN A 220 -3.18 -22.78 -25.62
N PRO A 221 -3.92 -21.78 -26.12
CA PRO A 221 -3.45 -20.40 -26.13
C PRO A 221 -3.44 -19.75 -24.73
N TYR A 222 -3.99 -20.40 -23.70
CA TYR A 222 -3.83 -19.98 -22.30
C TYR A 222 -2.55 -20.52 -21.67
N TRP A 223 -1.96 -21.56 -22.26
CA TRP A 223 -0.67 -22.10 -21.83
C TRP A 223 0.46 -21.40 -22.59
N ASN A 224 0.67 -20.12 -22.28
CA ASN A 224 1.64 -19.26 -22.97
C ASN A 224 2.93 -19.02 -22.16
N PHE A 225 3.19 -19.82 -21.12
CA PHE A 225 4.35 -19.67 -20.24
C PHE A 225 5.68 -19.74 -20.98
N ASP A 226 5.83 -20.70 -21.89
CA ASP A 226 7.05 -20.85 -22.68
C ASP A 226 7.28 -19.64 -23.60
N TRP A 227 6.20 -19.12 -24.18
CA TRP A 227 6.26 -17.88 -24.96
C TRP A 227 6.69 -16.68 -24.08
N MET A 228 6.07 -16.48 -22.92
CA MET A 228 6.44 -15.39 -22.00
C MET A 228 7.91 -15.48 -21.60
N LYS A 229 8.36 -16.67 -21.21
CA LYS A 229 9.77 -16.94 -20.87
C LYS A 229 10.72 -16.71 -22.05
N SER A 230 10.30 -17.06 -23.27
CA SER A 230 11.11 -16.80 -24.47
C SER A 230 11.28 -15.30 -24.74
N ILE A 231 10.23 -14.50 -24.51
CA ILE A 231 10.26 -13.04 -24.67
C ILE A 231 11.15 -12.42 -23.60
N GLU A 232 11.04 -12.85 -22.35
CA GLU A 232 11.92 -12.43 -21.26
C GLU A 232 13.38 -12.69 -21.59
N ASN A 233 13.72 -13.93 -21.95
CA ASN A 233 15.08 -14.31 -22.32
C ASN A 233 15.60 -13.49 -23.50
N LYS A 234 14.76 -13.26 -24.52
CA LYS A 234 15.12 -12.46 -25.71
C LYS A 234 15.52 -11.03 -25.34
N TYR A 235 14.86 -10.42 -24.36
CA TYR A 235 15.12 -9.04 -23.95
C TYR A 235 15.96 -8.91 -22.67
N GLY A 236 16.47 -10.03 -22.14
CA GLY A 236 17.29 -10.03 -20.92
C GLY A 236 16.52 -9.68 -19.64
N PHE A 237 15.21 -9.91 -19.62
CA PHE A 237 14.40 -9.78 -18.41
C PHE A 237 14.21 -11.13 -17.72
N LYS A 238 13.84 -11.06 -16.45
CA LYS A 238 13.41 -12.22 -15.66
C LYS A 238 12.28 -11.79 -14.76
N SER A 239 11.10 -12.37 -14.92
CA SER A 239 10.00 -12.13 -14.00
C SER A 239 10.20 -12.85 -12.66
N ILE A 240 9.59 -12.32 -11.60
CA ILE A 240 9.43 -13.01 -10.30
C ILE A 240 8.07 -13.70 -10.25
#